data_AF-A0A3D3L4J4-F1
#
_entry.id   AF-A0A3D3L4J4-F1
#
_cell.length_a   1.000
_cell.length_b   1.000
_cell.length_c   1.000
_cell.angle_alpha   90.00
_cell.angle_beta   90.00
_cell.angle_gamma   90.00
#
_symmetry.space_group_name_H-M   'P 1'
#
loop_
_entity.id
_entity.type
_entity.pdbx_description
1 polymer ?
#
loop_
_entity_poly.entity_id
_entity_poly.type
_entity_poly.pdbx_seq_one_letter_code
_entity_poly.pdbx_strand_id
1 'polypeptide(L)' 'MDNQLVMIKHVSIVLVLVTVTSFVYPDEFDIPDGYYEPSEGLYGIELKTALYEIINDHDSQSNSSLWTHFQSTD' A
#
# COMPACT_ATOMS: atom_id res chain seq x y z
N MET A 1 -22.74 -38.43 14.41
CA MET A 1 -22.73 -36.98 14.73
C MET A 1 -21.29 -36.45 14.84
N ASP A 2 -20.30 -37.32 15.05
CA ASP A 2 -18.91 -36.94 15.36
C ASP A 2 -18.14 -36.35 14.16
N ASN A 3 -18.31 -36.88 12.95
CA ASN A 3 -17.63 -36.36 11.75
C ASN A 3 -18.08 -34.93 11.38
N GLN A 4 -19.36 -34.60 11.60
CA GLN A 4 -19.88 -33.25 11.36
C GLN A 4 -19.33 -32.25 12.39
N LEU A 5 -19.22 -32.66 13.65
CA LEU A 5 -18.62 -31.85 14.71
C LEU A 5 -17.12 -31.60 14.47
N VAL A 6 -16.40 -32.63 14.02
CA VAL A 6 -14.98 -32.54 13.62
C VAL A 6 -14.83 -31.61 12.42
N MET A 7 -15.69 -31.75 11.39
CA MET A 7 -15.68 -30.88 10.21
C MET A 7 -15.92 -29.42 10.57
N ILE A 8 -16.92 -29.12 11.41
CA ILE A 8 -17.23 -27.75 11.85
C ILE A 8 -16.05 -27.13 12.60
N LYS A 9 -15.39 -27.88 13.49
CA LYS A 9 -14.22 -27.39 14.24
C LYS A 9 -13.05 -27.01 13.31
N HIS A 10 -12.75 -27.83 12.30
CA HIS A 10 -11.68 -27.53 11.36
C HIS A 10 -12.01 -26.32 10.47
N VAL A 11 -13.27 -26.23 10.00
CA VAL A 11 -13.74 -25.08 9.23
C VAL A 11 -13.65 -23.79 10.05
N SER A 12 -14.06 -23.80 11.31
CA SER A 12 -13.92 -22.64 12.20
C SER A 12 -12.46 -22.24 12.44
N ILE A 13 -11.55 -23.21 12.59
CA ILE A 13 -10.10 -22.93 12.75
C ILE A 13 -9.53 -22.28 11.49
N VAL A 14 -9.87 -22.80 10.31
CA VAL A 14 -9.43 -22.22 9.03
C VAL A 14 -9.99 -20.81 8.85
N LEU A 15 -11.26 -20.58 9.22
CA LEU A 15 -11.92 -19.29 9.08
C LEU A 15 -11.30 -18.24 10.01
N VAL A 16 -10.93 -18.62 11.23
CA VAL A 16 -10.19 -17.75 12.16
C VAL A 16 -8.79 -17.43 11.61
N LEU A 17 -8.05 -18.41 11.11
CA LEU A 17 -6.72 -18.19 10.52
C LEU A 17 -6.76 -17.21 9.34
N VAL A 18 -7.75 -17.34 8.45
CA VAL A 18 -7.94 -16.44 7.30
C VAL A 18 -8.23 -15.01 7.74
N THR A 19 -9.07 -14.82 8.76
CA THR A 19 -9.37 -13.46 9.26
C THR A 19 -8.17 -12.79 9.91
N VAL A 20 -7.34 -13.53 10.66
CA VAL A 20 -6.16 -12.97 11.35
C VAL A 20 -5.11 -12.47 10.35
N THR A 21 -4.93 -13.15 9.22
CA THR A 21 -3.96 -12.75 8.20
C THR A 21 -4.36 -11.50 7.41
N SER A 22 -5.66 -11.15 7.35
CA SER A 22 -6.14 -9.96 6.63
C SER A 22 -6.04 -8.65 7.43
N PHE A 23 -5.72 -8.69 8.73
CA PHE A 23 -5.55 -7.50 9.57
C PHE A 23 -4.10 -7.02 9.69
N VAL A 24 -3.15 -7.67 8.99
CA VAL A 24 -1.72 -7.35 9.09
C VAL A 24 -1.19 -6.89 7.74
N TYR A 25 -1.75 -5.79 7.24
CA TYR A 25 -1.10 -4.99 6.20
C TYR A 25 -1.08 -3.55 6.71
N PRO A 26 0.06 -3.07 7.25
CA PRO A 26 0.24 -1.63 7.42
C PRO A 26 0.33 -1.03 6.01
N ASP A 27 -0.73 -0.34 5.59
CA ASP A 27 -0.73 0.55 4.43
C ASP A 27 0.18 1.75 4.73
N GLU A 28 1.50 1.57 4.67
CA GLU A 28 2.47 2.68 4.67
C GLU A 28 2.71 3.11 3.21
N PHE A 29 1.67 3.63 2.57
CA PHE A 29 1.82 4.50 1.39
C PHE A 29 1.33 5.90 1.74
N ASP A 30 1.70 6.38 2.92
CA ASP A 30 1.43 7.76 3.33
C ASP A 30 2.36 8.69 2.54
N ILE A 31 1.75 9.44 1.61
CA ILE A 31 2.37 10.59 0.99
C ILE A 31 2.74 11.57 2.12
N PRO A 32 3.97 12.09 2.18
CA PRO A 32 4.36 13.04 3.21
C PRO A 32 3.37 14.19 3.35
N ASP A 33 3.10 14.62 4.58
CA ASP A 33 2.29 15.82 4.81
C ASP A 33 2.88 17.00 4.02
N GLY A 34 2.02 17.71 3.30
CA GLY A 34 2.41 18.87 2.50
C GLY A 34 3.11 18.56 1.18
N TYR A 35 3.18 17.30 0.74
CA TYR A 35 3.87 16.89 -0.50
C TYR A 35 3.47 17.67 -1.76
N TYR A 36 2.21 18.11 -1.85
CA TYR A 36 1.71 18.91 -2.97
C TYR A 36 1.48 20.40 -2.64
N GLU A 37 1.75 20.85 -1.41
CA GLU A 37 1.61 22.27 -1.02
C GLU A 37 2.33 23.23 -1.99
N PRO A 38 3.54 22.94 -2.51
CA PRO A 38 4.20 23.81 -3.47
C PRO A 38 3.44 24.00 -4.79
N SER A 39 2.45 23.13 -5.08
CA SER A 39 1.62 23.17 -6.28
C SER A 39 0.26 23.84 -6.07
N GLU A 40 -0.10 24.17 -4.83
CA GLU A 40 -1.41 24.75 -4.51
C GLU A 40 -1.57 26.15 -5.11
N GLY A 41 -2.71 26.37 -5.78
CA GLY A 41 -3.04 27.66 -6.39
C GLY A 41 -2.21 28.04 -7.63
N LEU A 42 -1.31 27.16 -8.11
CA LEU A 42 -0.55 27.36 -9.33
C LEU A 42 -1.32 26.89 -10.57
N TYR A 43 -1.03 27.50 -11.71
CA TYR A 43 -1.63 27.14 -13.01
C TYR A 43 -0.61 27.19 -14.14
N GLY A 44 -0.92 26.50 -15.25
CA GLY A 44 -0.12 26.56 -16.47
C GLY A 44 1.32 26.11 -16.29
N ILE A 45 2.28 26.97 -16.67
CA ILE A 45 3.72 26.65 -16.61
C ILE A 45 4.21 26.53 -15.18
N GLU A 46 3.71 27.36 -14.26
CA GLU A 46 4.14 27.37 -12.86
C GLU A 46 3.76 26.07 -12.16
N LEU A 47 2.54 25.57 -12.40
CA LEU A 47 2.11 24.26 -11.92
C LEU A 47 2.97 23.13 -12.49
N LYS A 48 3.26 23.19 -13.79
CA LYS A 48 4.09 22.18 -14.46
C LYS A 48 5.50 22.14 -13.85
N THR A 49 6.09 23.28 -13.55
CA THR A 49 7.42 23.37 -12.95
C THR A 49 7.41 22.85 -11.52
N ALA A 50 6.45 23.27 -10.69
CA ALA A 50 6.35 22.79 -9.30
C ALA A 50 6.20 21.27 -9.21
N LEU A 51 5.36 20.67 -10.07
CA LEU A 51 5.23 19.22 -10.15
C LEU A 51 6.49 18.55 -10.67
N TYR A 52 7.17 19.14 -11.65
CA TYR A 52 8.43 18.62 -12.18
C TYR A 52 9.53 18.59 -11.11
N GLU A 53 9.61 19.62 -10.27
CA GLU A 53 10.56 19.70 -9.15
C GLU A 53 10.26 18.62 -8.11
N ILE A 54 8.98 18.45 -7.70
CA ILE A 54 8.56 17.36 -6.80
C ILE A 54 8.96 15.98 -7.35
N ILE A 55 8.74 15.75 -8.65
CA ILE A 55 9.06 14.46 -9.29
C ILE A 55 10.57 14.24 -9.41
N ASN A 56 11.35 15.28 -9.66
CA ASN A 56 12.80 15.16 -9.86
C ASN A 56 13.61 15.13 -8.58
N ASP A 57 13.10 15.70 -7.50
CA ASP A 57 13.73 15.65 -6.18
C ASP A 57 13.50 14.30 -5.47
N HIS A 58 12.81 13.36 -6.13
CA HIS A 58 12.67 12.00 -5.64
C HIS A 58 13.96 11.19 -5.79
N ASP A 59 14.45 10.68 -4.66
CA ASP A 59 15.50 9.66 -4.66
C ASP A 59 15.04 8.45 -5.47
N SER A 60 15.70 8.21 -6.61
CA SER A 60 15.40 7.07 -7.47
C SER A 60 15.59 5.79 -6.65
N GLN A 61 14.49 5.09 -6.38
CA GLN A 61 14.56 3.81 -5.69
C GLN A 61 15.36 2.83 -6.57
N SER A 62 16.27 2.08 -5.93
CA SER A 62 17.07 1.08 -6.64
C SER A 62 16.16 0.09 -7.39
N ASN A 63 16.59 -0.41 -8.54
CA ASN A 63 15.80 -1.35 -9.35
C ASN A 63 15.38 -2.61 -8.54
N SER A 64 16.15 -2.96 -7.51
CA SER A 64 15.83 -3.99 -6.52
C SER A 64 14.64 -3.65 -5.61
N SER A 65 14.44 -2.38 -5.26
CA SER A 65 13.29 -1.92 -4.46
C SER A 65 11.98 -2.05 -5.24
N LEU A 66 12.01 -1.80 -6.55
CA LEU A 66 10.83 -1.89 -7.42
C LEU A 66 10.23 -3.31 -7.43
N TRP A 67 11.08 -4.35 -7.50
CA TRP A 67 10.63 -5.74 -7.47
C TRP A 67 9.91 -6.12 -6.17
N THR A 68 10.33 -5.55 -5.04
CA THR A 68 9.66 -5.75 -3.75
C THR A 68 8.33 -4.98 -3.66
N HIS A 69 8.26 -3.75 -4.18
CA HIS A 69 7.01 -2.98 -4.24
C HIS A 69 5.95 -3.60 -5.15
N PHE A 70 6.35 -4.25 -6.26
CA PHE A 70 5.40 -4.97 -7.13
C PHE A 70 4.87 -6.27 -6.50
N GLN A 71 5.57 -6.86 -5.53
CA GLN A 71 5.09 -8.06 -4.84
C GLN A 71 4.02 -7.77 -3.77
N SER A 72 3.84 -6.50 -3.37
CA SER A 72 2.81 -6.07 -2.41
C SER A 72 1.55 -5.52 -3.08
N THR A 73 1.43 -5.57 -4.40
CA THR A 73 0.28 -5.02 -5.17
C THR A 73 -0.45 -6.09 -6.00
N ASP A 74 -0.53 -7.32 -5.48
CA ASP A 74 -1.44 -8.36 -6.00
C ASP A 74 -2.38 -8.84 -4.88
#